data_AF-A0A3S0N3J2-F1
#
_entry.id   AF-A0A3S0N3J2-F1
#
_cell.length_a   1.000
_cell.length_b   1.000
_cell.length_c   1.000
_cell.angle_alpha   90.00
_cell.angle_beta   90.00
_cell.angle_gamma   90.00
#
_symmetry.space_group_name_H-M   'P 1'
#
loop_
_entity.id
_entity.type
_entity.pdbx_description
1 polymer ?
#
loop_
_entity_poly.entity_id
_entity_poly.type
_entity_poly.pdbx_seq_one_letter_code
_entity_poly.pdbx_strand_id
1 'polypeptide(L)'
;MIVRLEAYYDGLPSFGSAGPSSFSITGILRLLFDAESEEVVGPTTAKDKYVNEGQLLENDSIASQKVSDEKVEDSKTAPVEGRFRDRLAGQIAMFLSQMASPPFAERCSATQMVQAVAFPLAVALRGQRRGWVSTDVAEKWALEIFAILFRGRAQKSGGLLRVVEQRYVRNDQHPIFTEVVGDGTLWMVLLATLGSTSWQGVGTDIDKAVALREVFTAPQLLTDALPARVSGLLGKIRINDARTYLADVAPNATQLLNDIEHTLSQTWKDELRLQGEHGITHKVGDLLWREKVGWAICLLECTTKTGQSLKVRLRGVEKVVMSGYYVSVSELASRDAKLARLIGQLRSTVPLSYSEHFFNLNPPALAEDVHPI
;
A
#
# COMPACT_ATOMS: atom_id res chain seq x y z
N MET A 1 -7.26 -36.74 -43.83
CA MET A 1 -6.22 -37.45 -43.06
C MET A 1 -6.10 -36.75 -41.72
N ILE A 2 -6.68 -37.38 -40.69
CA ILE A 2 -6.71 -36.91 -39.29
C ILE A 2 -5.44 -37.43 -38.63
N VAL A 3 -4.70 -36.57 -37.94
CA VAL A 3 -3.74 -37.00 -36.90
C VAL A 3 -3.96 -36.14 -35.67
N ARG A 4 -4.59 -36.76 -34.67
CA ARG A 4 -4.58 -36.35 -33.27
C ARG A 4 -3.16 -36.56 -32.73
N LEU A 5 -2.68 -35.60 -31.94
CA LEU A 5 -1.66 -35.84 -30.93
C LEU A 5 -2.20 -35.29 -29.61
N GLU A 6 -2.85 -36.20 -28.88
CA GLU A 6 -3.03 -36.09 -27.44
C GLU A 6 -1.65 -36.18 -26.79
N ALA A 7 -1.29 -35.16 -26.00
CA ALA A 7 -0.20 -35.24 -25.04
C ALA A 7 -0.78 -34.93 -23.66
N TYR A 8 -0.95 -36.01 -22.90
CA TYR A 8 -1.19 -36.04 -21.47
C TYR A 8 -0.18 -35.14 -20.73
N TYR A 9 -0.68 -34.21 -19.92
CA TYR A 9 0.05 -33.63 -18.80
C TYR A 9 -0.82 -33.82 -17.55
N ASP A 10 -0.61 -34.95 -16.89
CA ASP A 10 -1.04 -35.16 -15.50
C ASP A 10 -0.04 -34.45 -14.57
N GLY A 11 -0.56 -33.73 -13.58
CA GLY A 11 0.19 -33.43 -12.36
C GLY A 11 0.59 -31.97 -12.09
N LEU A 12 -0.32 -31.01 -12.25
CA LEU A 12 -0.28 -29.74 -11.50
C LEU A 12 -1.72 -29.33 -11.14
N PRO A 13 -2.02 -28.92 -9.88
CA PRO A 13 -3.35 -28.44 -9.55
C PRO A 13 -3.63 -27.13 -10.28
N SER A 14 -4.48 -27.23 -11.29
CA SER A 14 -5.10 -26.13 -12.03
C SER A 14 -5.81 -25.17 -11.07
N PHE A 15 -5.30 -23.95 -10.91
CA PHE A 15 -6.04 -22.80 -10.35
C PHE A 15 -7.12 -22.28 -11.34
N GLY A 16 -7.82 -23.20 -11.99
CA GLY A 16 -8.75 -22.92 -13.06
C GLY A 16 -9.85 -23.96 -13.08
N SER A 17 -10.58 -24.12 -11.97
CA SER A 17 -11.94 -24.71 -11.91
C SER A 17 -12.41 -24.84 -10.45
N ALA A 18 -12.48 -23.72 -9.75
CA ALA A 18 -13.38 -23.42 -8.66
C ALA A 18 -13.33 -21.89 -8.58
N GLY A 19 -14.49 -21.22 -8.47
CA GLY A 19 -14.57 -19.76 -8.58
C GLY A 19 -13.48 -19.06 -7.74
N PRO A 20 -12.97 -17.90 -8.18
CA PRO A 20 -12.07 -17.15 -7.32
C PRO A 20 -12.84 -16.95 -6.02
N SER A 21 -12.27 -17.37 -4.89
CA SER A 21 -12.65 -16.83 -3.60
C SER A 21 -12.28 -15.34 -3.66
N SER A 22 -13.12 -14.57 -4.36
CA SER A 22 -13.01 -13.14 -4.49
C SER A 22 -13.28 -12.61 -3.10
N PHE A 23 -12.24 -12.10 -2.45
CA PHE A 23 -12.43 -11.38 -1.20
C PHE A 23 -13.34 -10.19 -1.52
N SER A 24 -14.55 -10.21 -0.96
CA SER A 24 -15.46 -9.07 -1.06
C SER A 24 -14.75 -7.81 -0.57
N ILE A 25 -14.98 -6.67 -1.22
CA ILE A 25 -14.45 -5.37 -0.76
C ILE A 25 -14.84 -5.15 0.70
N THR A 26 -16.06 -5.54 1.10
CA THR A 26 -16.50 -5.53 2.50
C THR A 26 -15.60 -6.36 3.42
N GLY A 27 -15.13 -7.53 2.96
CA GLY A 27 -14.18 -8.35 3.70
C GLY A 27 -12.81 -7.70 3.85
N ILE A 28 -12.32 -7.02 2.81
CA ILE A 28 -11.06 -6.25 2.84
C ILE A 28 -11.19 -5.05 3.77
N LEU A 29 -12.32 -4.34 3.73
CA LEU A 29 -12.59 -3.21 4.63
C LEU A 29 -12.71 -3.67 6.08
N ARG A 30 -13.36 -4.81 6.36
CA ARG A 30 -13.35 -5.41 7.70
C ARG A 30 -11.94 -5.78 8.15
N LEU A 31 -11.13 -6.32 7.23
CA LEU A 31 -9.74 -6.66 7.49
C LEU A 31 -8.92 -5.43 7.91
N LEU A 32 -9.20 -4.28 7.28
CA LEU A 32 -8.55 -2.99 7.52
C LEU A 32 -9.11 -2.20 8.71
N PHE A 33 -10.42 -2.29 8.97
CA PHE A 33 -11.16 -1.34 9.82
C PHE A 33 -11.91 -1.93 11.02
N ASP A 34 -12.23 -3.23 11.06
CA ASP A 34 -13.14 -3.80 12.09
C ASP A 34 -12.48 -4.79 13.07
N ALA A 35 -11.16 -4.95 13.07
CA ALA A 35 -10.52 -5.97 13.92
C ALA A 35 -10.08 -5.46 15.30
N GLU A 36 -11.04 -5.14 16.16
CA GLU A 36 -10.88 -5.22 17.64
C GLU A 36 -12.20 -5.26 18.45
N SER A 37 -13.34 -5.54 17.81
CA SER A 37 -14.58 -5.88 18.53
C SER A 37 -14.89 -7.37 18.34
N GLU A 38 -14.63 -8.11 19.42
CA GLU A 38 -15.17 -9.43 19.75
C GLU A 38 -14.75 -10.63 18.88
N GLU A 39 -13.81 -11.42 19.40
CA GLU A 39 -13.87 -12.87 19.25
C GLU A 39 -15.07 -13.39 20.06
N VAL A 40 -16.29 -13.16 19.59
CA VAL A 40 -17.40 -14.06 19.93
C VAL A 40 -17.22 -15.28 19.04
N VAL A 41 -16.68 -16.35 19.61
CA VAL A 41 -16.79 -17.69 19.06
C VAL A 41 -18.27 -18.06 19.06
N GLY A 42 -18.97 -17.69 17.99
CA GLY A 42 -20.29 -18.23 17.68
C GLY A 42 -20.11 -19.61 17.04
N PRO A 43 -20.77 -20.66 17.53
CA PRO A 43 -20.56 -22.02 17.02
C PRO A 43 -21.06 -22.12 15.57
N THR A 44 -20.20 -22.71 14.75
CA THR A 44 -20.43 -23.12 13.37
C THR A 44 -21.73 -23.90 13.20
N THR A 45 -22.71 -23.33 12.50
CA THR A 45 -23.88 -24.06 12.00
C THR A 45 -23.55 -24.77 10.70
N ALA A 46 -23.41 -26.10 10.76
CA ALA A 46 -23.67 -27.00 9.64
C ALA A 46 -24.00 -28.40 10.17
N LYS A 47 -25.30 -28.72 10.26
CA LYS A 47 -25.91 -29.94 9.69
C LYS A 47 -27.39 -30.05 10.06
N ASP A 48 -28.21 -30.10 9.01
CA ASP A 48 -29.61 -30.52 9.01
C ASP A 48 -29.78 -32.04 9.29
N LYS A 49 -31.01 -32.38 9.71
CA LYS A 49 -31.63 -33.71 9.91
C LYS A 49 -31.21 -34.40 11.22
N TYR A 50 -32.10 -34.73 12.16
CA TYR A 50 -33.39 -35.42 12.00
C TYR A 50 -34.48 -34.95 12.99
N VAL A 51 -35.73 -34.98 12.51
CA VAL A 51 -36.98 -34.99 13.29
C VAL A 51 -37.05 -36.25 14.14
N ASN A 52 -37.34 -36.13 15.44
CA ASN A 52 -38.07 -37.16 16.18
C ASN A 52 -38.91 -36.51 17.28
N GLU A 53 -40.22 -36.70 17.17
CA GLU A 53 -41.23 -36.35 18.16
C GLU A 53 -41.13 -37.28 19.37
N GLY A 54 -41.30 -36.75 20.58
CA GLY A 54 -41.70 -37.57 21.72
C GLY A 54 -41.02 -37.28 23.05
N GLN A 55 -41.87 -36.86 24.00
CA GLN A 55 -41.77 -37.02 25.46
C GLN A 55 -41.05 -35.94 26.29
N LEU A 56 -41.93 -35.08 26.83
CA LEU A 56 -41.92 -34.50 28.17
C LEU A 56 -41.31 -35.44 29.22
N LEU A 57 -40.38 -34.92 30.04
CA LEU A 57 -40.37 -35.07 31.50
C LEU A 57 -39.59 -33.90 32.10
N GLU A 58 -40.29 -33.07 32.87
CA GLU A 58 -39.72 -32.19 33.88
C GLU A 58 -39.02 -33.02 34.96
N ASN A 59 -37.86 -32.57 35.44
CA ASN A 59 -37.62 -32.47 36.88
C ASN A 59 -36.32 -31.71 37.19
N ASP A 60 -36.48 -30.79 38.13
CA ASP A 60 -35.47 -29.97 38.79
C ASP A 60 -34.32 -30.79 39.36
N SER A 61 -33.09 -30.27 39.23
CA SER A 61 -32.15 -30.21 40.35
C SER A 61 -31.02 -29.21 40.05
N ILE A 62 -31.13 -28.05 40.68
CA ILE A 62 -30.06 -27.07 40.88
C ILE A 62 -28.96 -27.75 41.71
N ALA A 63 -27.76 -27.87 41.15
CA ALA A 63 -26.55 -28.15 41.93
C ALA A 63 -25.43 -27.22 41.44
N SER A 64 -25.20 -26.18 42.22
CA SER A 64 -24.09 -25.24 42.08
C SER A 64 -22.75 -25.98 42.12
N GLN A 65 -21.97 -25.89 41.05
CA GLN A 65 -20.53 -26.19 41.10
C GLN A 65 -19.70 -24.99 40.66
N LYS A 66 -18.88 -24.59 41.63
CA LYS A 66 -17.86 -23.54 41.67
C LYS A 66 -17.15 -23.31 40.34
N VAL A 67 -17.17 -22.04 39.93
CA VAL A 67 -16.21 -21.43 39.01
C VAL A 67 -14.81 -21.58 39.62
N SER A 68 -13.97 -22.41 39.02
CA SER A 68 -12.53 -22.37 39.22
C SER A 68 -11.95 -21.36 38.24
N ASP A 69 -11.36 -20.29 38.79
CA ASP A 69 -10.50 -19.34 38.08
C ASP A 69 -9.32 -20.07 37.43
N GLU A 70 -9.49 -20.50 36.18
CA GLU A 70 -8.35 -20.74 35.29
C GLU A 70 -8.01 -19.42 34.61
N LYS A 71 -6.87 -18.88 35.07
CA LYS A 71 -6.15 -17.76 34.47
C LYS A 71 -6.21 -17.89 32.94
N VAL A 72 -6.81 -16.90 32.30
CA VAL A 72 -6.64 -16.64 30.88
C VAL A 72 -5.15 -16.38 30.67
N GLU A 73 -4.44 -17.44 30.31
CA GLU A 73 -3.07 -17.39 29.90
C GLU A 73 -3.05 -16.60 28.60
N ASP A 74 -2.56 -15.36 28.73
CA ASP A 74 -2.20 -14.43 27.67
C ASP A 74 -1.67 -15.21 26.46
N SER A 75 -2.48 -15.31 25.42
CA SER A 75 -2.16 -16.04 24.20
C SER A 75 -1.10 -15.26 23.43
N LYS A 76 0.13 -15.31 23.96
CA LYS A 76 1.34 -14.94 23.24
C LYS A 76 1.30 -15.67 21.91
N THR A 77 1.02 -14.89 20.88
CA THR A 77 1.02 -15.30 19.49
C THR A 77 2.26 -16.15 19.23
N ALA A 78 2.04 -17.45 19.04
CA ALA A 78 3.12 -18.37 18.70
C ALA A 78 3.89 -17.79 17.50
N PRO A 79 5.24 -17.80 17.51
CA PRO A 79 6.03 -17.22 16.44
C PRO A 79 5.68 -17.92 15.13
N VAL A 80 5.11 -17.16 14.18
CA VAL A 80 4.74 -17.67 12.87
C VAL A 80 6.00 -18.17 12.16
N GLU A 81 5.94 -19.42 11.70
CA GLU A 81 7.06 -20.11 11.05
C GLU A 81 7.57 -19.31 9.84
N GLY A 82 8.90 -19.13 9.73
CA GLY A 82 9.51 -18.33 8.64
C GLY A 82 9.09 -18.80 7.25
N ARG A 83 8.91 -20.11 7.07
CA ARG A 83 8.42 -20.72 5.81
C ARG A 83 7.05 -20.21 5.39
N PHE A 84 6.15 -19.93 6.35
CA PHE A 84 4.85 -19.36 6.03
C PHE A 84 4.99 -17.93 5.51
N ARG A 85 5.85 -17.12 6.14
CA ARG A 85 6.11 -15.73 5.72
C ARG A 85 6.69 -15.68 4.30
N ASP A 86 7.65 -16.55 4.01
CA ASP A 86 8.26 -16.64 2.68
C ASP A 86 7.25 -17.09 1.62
N ARG A 87 6.39 -18.07 1.95
CA ARG A 87 5.34 -18.53 1.05
C ARG A 87 4.32 -17.44 0.76
N LEU A 88 3.86 -16.71 1.79
CA LEU A 88 2.95 -15.58 1.62
C LEU A 88 3.59 -14.51 0.73
N ALA A 89 4.87 -14.19 0.96
CA ALA A 89 5.57 -13.21 0.16
C ALA A 89 5.73 -13.62 -1.31
N GLY A 90 6.03 -14.89 -1.57
CA GLY A 90 6.05 -15.45 -2.93
C GLY A 90 4.69 -15.36 -3.63
N GLN A 91 3.60 -15.67 -2.90
CA GLN A 91 2.23 -15.58 -3.44
C GLN A 91 1.85 -14.14 -3.79
N ILE A 92 2.14 -13.17 -2.92
CA ILE A 92 1.86 -11.76 -3.20
C ILE A 92 2.73 -11.26 -4.36
N ALA A 93 4.01 -11.62 -4.43
CA ALA A 93 4.88 -11.22 -5.55
C ALA A 93 4.36 -11.76 -6.90
N MET A 94 3.94 -13.02 -6.96
CA MET A 94 3.29 -13.58 -8.15
C MET A 94 2.01 -12.82 -8.53
N PHE A 95 1.19 -12.52 -7.54
CA PHE A 95 -0.05 -11.78 -7.73
C PHE A 95 0.18 -10.36 -8.27
N LEU A 96 1.15 -9.62 -7.72
CA LEU A 96 1.54 -8.29 -8.22
C LEU A 96 2.04 -8.34 -9.65
N SER A 97 2.81 -9.39 -10.02
CA SER A 97 3.26 -9.58 -11.40
C SER A 97 2.08 -9.82 -12.37
N GLN A 98 1.07 -10.59 -11.96
CA GLN A 98 -0.15 -10.79 -12.73
C GLN A 98 -0.98 -9.51 -12.85
N MET A 99 -1.16 -8.76 -11.75
CA MET A 99 -1.85 -7.47 -11.74
C MET A 99 -1.19 -6.45 -12.68
N ALA A 100 0.15 -6.48 -12.78
CA ALA A 100 0.92 -5.60 -13.66
C ALA A 100 0.88 -6.01 -15.15
N SER A 101 0.25 -7.14 -15.49
CA SER A 101 0.26 -7.68 -16.85
C SER A 101 -0.77 -6.99 -17.75
N PRO A 102 -0.49 -6.84 -19.07
CA PRO A 102 -1.48 -6.30 -20.02
C PRO A 102 -2.80 -7.09 -20.05
N PRO A 103 -2.81 -8.44 -20.03
CA PRO A 103 -4.04 -9.21 -20.03
C PRO A 103 -4.95 -8.90 -18.83
N PHE A 104 -4.38 -8.59 -17.67
CA PHE A 104 -5.17 -8.20 -16.50
C PHE A 104 -5.87 -6.86 -16.75
N ALA A 105 -5.13 -5.84 -17.19
CA ALA A 105 -5.68 -4.52 -17.50
C ALA A 105 -6.77 -4.56 -18.59
N GLU A 106 -6.62 -5.46 -19.57
CA GLU A 106 -7.59 -5.63 -20.66
C GLU A 106 -8.91 -6.27 -20.18
N ARG A 107 -8.87 -7.18 -19.20
CA ARG A 107 -10.02 -8.05 -18.85
C ARG A 107 -10.66 -7.78 -17.48
N CYS A 108 -9.93 -7.20 -16.53
CA CYS A 108 -10.45 -7.03 -15.17
C CYS A 108 -11.66 -6.09 -15.14
N SER A 109 -12.66 -6.32 -14.29
CA SER A 109 -13.70 -5.33 -13.99
C SER A 109 -13.17 -4.23 -13.05
N ALA A 110 -13.89 -3.12 -12.93
CA ALA A 110 -13.59 -2.06 -11.95
C ALA A 110 -13.48 -2.63 -10.52
N THR A 111 -14.41 -3.52 -10.14
CA THR A 111 -14.39 -4.20 -8.83
C THR A 111 -13.15 -5.07 -8.67
N GLN A 112 -12.80 -5.86 -9.70
CA GLN A 112 -11.60 -6.70 -9.67
C GLN A 112 -10.32 -5.87 -9.57
N MET A 113 -10.25 -4.71 -10.22
CA MET A 113 -9.14 -3.77 -10.08
C MET A 113 -9.04 -3.25 -8.63
N VAL A 114 -10.14 -2.76 -8.05
CA VAL A 114 -10.18 -2.27 -6.66
C VAL A 114 -9.74 -3.38 -5.69
N GLN A 115 -10.27 -4.59 -5.84
CA GLN A 115 -9.90 -5.74 -5.02
C GLN A 115 -8.43 -6.13 -5.17
N ALA A 116 -7.92 -6.16 -6.40
CA ALA A 116 -6.53 -6.52 -6.67
C ALA A 116 -5.54 -5.52 -6.07
N VAL A 117 -5.90 -4.25 -5.99
CA VAL A 117 -5.09 -3.25 -5.29
C VAL A 117 -5.25 -3.37 -3.78
N ALA A 118 -6.50 -3.43 -3.30
CA ALA A 118 -6.79 -3.31 -1.88
C ALA A 118 -6.38 -4.54 -1.06
N PHE A 119 -6.51 -5.74 -1.63
CA PHE A 119 -6.17 -6.99 -0.94
C PHE A 119 -4.70 -7.04 -0.47
N PRO A 120 -3.68 -6.91 -1.33
CA PRO A 120 -2.30 -6.98 -0.90
C PRO A 120 -1.90 -5.84 0.05
N LEU A 121 -2.50 -4.64 -0.09
CA LEU A 121 -2.31 -3.54 0.88
C LEU A 121 -2.88 -3.88 2.25
N ALA A 122 -4.05 -4.50 2.30
CA ALA A 122 -4.65 -4.93 3.55
C ALA A 122 -3.87 -6.07 4.22
N VAL A 123 -3.32 -7.00 3.41
CA VAL A 123 -2.40 -8.03 3.90
C VAL A 123 -1.12 -7.40 4.43
N ALA A 124 -0.55 -6.39 3.77
CA ALA A 124 0.62 -5.67 4.26
C ALA A 124 0.35 -5.03 5.64
N LEU A 125 -0.71 -4.23 5.75
CA LEU A 125 -1.06 -3.51 6.98
C LEU A 125 -1.40 -4.44 8.15
N ARG A 126 -2.26 -5.44 7.91
CA ARG A 126 -2.64 -6.38 8.97
C ARG A 126 -1.50 -7.36 9.29
N GLY A 127 -0.76 -7.77 8.27
CA GLY A 127 0.39 -8.65 8.39
C GLY A 127 1.50 -8.01 9.23
N GLN A 128 1.74 -6.70 9.10
CA GLN A 128 2.65 -5.97 9.97
C GLN A 128 2.22 -6.01 11.43
N ARG A 129 0.95 -5.67 11.72
CA ARG A 129 0.40 -5.67 13.10
C ARG A 129 0.46 -7.03 13.77
N ARG A 130 0.30 -8.12 13.00
CA ARG A 130 0.33 -9.50 13.49
C ARG A 130 1.71 -10.15 13.37
N GLY A 131 2.72 -9.43 12.89
CA GLY A 131 4.08 -9.94 12.70
C GLY A 131 4.22 -11.01 11.61
N TRP A 132 3.30 -11.09 10.65
CA TRP A 132 3.36 -12.01 9.50
C TRP A 132 4.19 -11.42 8.34
N VAL A 133 4.23 -10.10 8.26
CA VAL A 133 4.90 -9.34 7.21
C VAL A 133 5.84 -8.34 7.88
N SER A 134 7.12 -8.34 7.50
CA SER A 134 8.07 -7.34 8.01
C SER A 134 7.79 -5.97 7.40
N THR A 135 8.31 -4.92 8.04
CA THR A 135 8.19 -3.55 7.54
C THR A 135 8.72 -3.40 6.12
N ASP A 136 9.89 -3.95 5.83
CA ASP A 136 10.51 -3.85 4.50
C ASP A 136 9.66 -4.51 3.40
N VAL A 137 9.05 -5.66 3.71
CA VAL A 137 8.19 -6.37 2.76
C VAL A 137 6.90 -5.60 2.50
N ALA A 138 6.28 -5.05 3.54
CA ALA A 138 5.09 -4.23 3.41
C ALA A 138 5.35 -2.94 2.62
N GLU A 139 6.46 -2.25 2.91
CA GLU A 139 6.91 -1.07 2.16
C GLU A 139 7.13 -1.42 0.67
N LYS A 140 7.83 -2.52 0.38
CA LYS A 140 8.07 -2.98 -0.99
C LYS A 140 6.77 -3.26 -1.74
N TRP A 141 5.82 -3.95 -1.11
CA TRP A 141 4.52 -4.21 -1.74
C TRP A 141 3.75 -2.91 -2.00
N ALA A 142 3.70 -2.01 -1.01
CA ALA A 142 3.06 -0.71 -1.19
C ALA A 142 3.66 0.03 -2.40
N LEU A 143 4.98 0.18 -2.43
CA LEU A 143 5.72 0.82 -3.54
C LEU A 143 5.38 0.21 -4.91
N GLU A 144 5.38 -1.11 -5.01
CA GLU A 144 5.07 -1.82 -6.25
C GLU A 144 3.60 -1.62 -6.66
N ILE A 145 2.67 -1.63 -5.70
CA ILE A 145 1.24 -1.42 -5.94
C ILE A 145 0.97 0.02 -6.42
N PHE A 146 1.54 1.03 -5.77
CA PHE A 146 1.44 2.43 -6.22
C PHE A 146 1.99 2.58 -7.63
N ALA A 147 3.13 1.94 -7.92
CA ALA A 147 3.72 1.97 -9.24
C ALA A 147 2.85 1.31 -10.31
N ILE A 148 2.26 0.14 -10.03
CA ILE A 148 1.36 -0.54 -10.97
C ILE A 148 0.11 0.31 -11.21
N LEU A 149 -0.48 0.82 -10.14
CA LEU A 149 -1.75 1.55 -10.19
C LEU A 149 -1.65 2.85 -10.97
N PHE A 150 -0.65 3.68 -10.68
CA PHE A 150 -0.55 5.05 -11.19
C PHE A 150 0.41 5.24 -12.35
N ARG A 151 1.50 4.45 -12.42
CA ARG A 151 2.60 4.69 -13.36
C ARG A 151 2.67 3.65 -14.47
N GLY A 152 2.36 2.40 -14.13
CA GLY A 152 2.50 1.24 -15.00
C GLY A 152 3.97 0.94 -15.36
N ARG A 153 4.18 -0.17 -16.05
CA ARG A 153 5.52 -0.59 -16.51
C ARG A 153 6.01 0.18 -17.74
N ALA A 154 5.09 0.72 -18.56
CA ALA A 154 5.42 1.48 -19.76
C ALA A 154 5.37 2.99 -19.52
N GLN A 155 6.20 3.75 -20.23
CA GLN A 155 6.34 5.20 -20.05
C GLN A 155 5.08 6.01 -20.48
N LYS A 156 4.17 5.40 -21.25
CA LYS A 156 3.00 6.07 -21.83
C LYS A 156 1.63 5.53 -21.38
N SER A 157 1.58 4.47 -20.56
CA SER A 157 0.31 3.82 -20.22
C SER A 157 -0.45 4.51 -19.08
N GLY A 158 0.22 5.32 -18.24
CA GLY A 158 -0.40 6.07 -17.15
C GLY A 158 -1.03 5.21 -16.04
N GLY A 159 -0.47 4.01 -15.81
CA GLY A 159 -0.92 3.10 -14.76
C GLY A 159 -2.17 2.29 -15.07
N LEU A 160 -2.42 1.26 -14.25
CA LEU A 160 -3.60 0.41 -14.33
C LEU A 160 -4.90 1.22 -14.21
N LEU A 161 -4.94 2.20 -13.31
CA LEU A 161 -6.14 3.03 -13.06
C LEU A 161 -6.62 3.71 -14.33
N ARG A 162 -5.71 4.39 -15.03
CA ARG A 162 -6.01 5.11 -16.28
C ARG A 162 -6.35 4.16 -17.41
N VAL A 163 -5.65 3.05 -17.55
CA VAL A 163 -5.92 2.07 -18.62
C VAL A 163 -7.33 1.50 -18.49
N VAL A 164 -7.72 1.12 -17.27
CA VAL A 164 -9.06 0.58 -16.99
C VAL A 164 -10.12 1.66 -17.21
N GLU A 165 -9.92 2.88 -16.68
CA GLU A 165 -10.83 4.02 -16.90
C GLU A 165 -11.05 4.26 -18.40
N GLN A 166 -9.98 4.36 -19.18
CA GLN A 166 -10.07 4.59 -20.63
C GLN A 166 -10.84 3.49 -21.36
N ARG A 167 -10.72 2.23 -20.92
CA ARG A 167 -11.50 1.12 -21.49
C ARG A 167 -12.98 1.27 -21.16
N TYR A 168 -13.32 1.64 -19.92
CA TYR A 168 -14.70 1.90 -19.52
C TYR A 168 -15.31 3.08 -20.29
N VAL A 169 -14.53 4.15 -20.53
CA VAL A 169 -14.95 5.28 -21.38
C VAL A 169 -15.19 4.82 -22.82
N ARG A 170 -14.28 4.04 -23.42
CA ARG A 170 -14.42 3.56 -24.81
C ARG A 170 -15.61 2.62 -25.02
N ASN A 171 -16.09 1.98 -23.96
CA ASN A 171 -17.21 1.05 -24.01
C ASN A 171 -18.53 1.68 -23.52
N ASP A 172 -18.58 3.01 -23.34
CA ASP A 172 -19.75 3.74 -22.80
C ASP A 172 -20.20 3.25 -21.40
N GLN A 173 -19.27 2.74 -20.61
CA GLN A 173 -19.49 2.20 -19.27
C GLN A 173 -18.87 3.08 -18.17
N HIS A 174 -18.47 4.32 -18.47
CA HIS A 174 -17.87 5.23 -17.50
C HIS A 174 -18.69 5.43 -16.19
N PRO A 175 -20.04 5.47 -16.20
CA PRO A 175 -20.83 5.51 -14.97
C PRO A 175 -20.57 4.34 -14.02
N ILE A 176 -20.39 3.12 -14.55
CA ILE A 176 -20.08 1.93 -13.72
C ILE A 176 -18.69 2.06 -13.10
N PHE A 177 -17.73 2.61 -13.84
CA PHE A 177 -16.39 2.83 -13.32
C PHE A 177 -16.38 3.85 -12.17
N THR A 178 -17.08 4.97 -12.34
CA THR A 178 -17.19 6.04 -11.34
C THR A 178 -17.92 5.57 -10.07
N GLU A 179 -18.99 4.79 -10.23
CA GLU A 179 -19.71 4.19 -9.09
C GLU A 179 -18.82 3.25 -8.26
N VAL A 180 -17.94 2.47 -8.90
CA VAL A 180 -17.14 1.44 -8.20
C VAL A 180 -15.79 1.97 -7.72
N VAL A 181 -15.10 2.78 -8.53
CA VAL A 181 -13.74 3.27 -8.25
C VAL A 181 -13.77 4.63 -7.58
N GLY A 182 -14.76 5.46 -7.95
CA GLY A 182 -14.93 6.83 -7.48
C GLY A 182 -15.66 6.96 -6.14
N ASP A 183 -16.09 5.85 -5.52
CA ASP A 183 -16.83 5.86 -4.26
C ASP A 183 -15.98 6.21 -3.02
N GLY A 184 -14.68 6.46 -3.21
CA GLY A 184 -13.71 6.80 -2.18
C GLY A 184 -13.10 5.61 -1.44
N THR A 185 -13.57 4.38 -1.66
CA THR A 185 -13.06 3.20 -0.94
C THR A 185 -11.60 2.93 -1.25
N LEU A 186 -11.25 2.89 -2.54
CA LEU A 186 -9.87 2.65 -2.96
C LEU A 186 -8.94 3.76 -2.47
N TRP A 187 -9.39 5.02 -2.57
CA TRP A 187 -8.67 6.18 -2.05
C TRP A 187 -8.32 6.00 -0.56
N MET A 188 -9.26 5.54 0.24
CA MET A 188 -9.07 5.33 1.69
C MET A 188 -8.07 4.21 2.00
N VAL A 189 -8.08 3.12 1.24
CA VAL A 189 -7.09 2.04 1.42
C VAL A 189 -5.67 2.54 1.09
N LEU A 190 -5.53 3.33 0.03
CA LEU A 190 -4.25 3.93 -0.37
C LEU A 190 -3.76 4.92 0.70
N LEU A 191 -4.67 5.75 1.23
CA LEU A 191 -4.36 6.70 2.30
C LEU A 191 -3.93 5.98 3.59
N ALA A 192 -4.70 4.96 4.02
CA ALA A 192 -4.37 4.12 5.17
C ALA A 192 -2.96 3.53 5.05
N THR A 193 -2.60 3.07 3.84
CA THR A 193 -1.26 2.53 3.55
C THR A 193 -0.18 3.61 3.70
N LEU A 194 -0.37 4.79 3.10
CA LEU A 194 0.61 5.87 3.16
C LEU A 194 0.85 6.37 4.59
N GLY A 195 -0.20 6.41 5.41
CA GLY A 195 -0.10 6.86 6.80
C GLY A 195 0.38 5.79 7.79
N SER A 196 0.13 4.50 7.52
CA SER A 196 0.39 3.43 8.51
C SER A 196 1.64 2.59 8.23
N THR A 197 2.09 2.51 6.97
CA THR A 197 3.34 1.80 6.65
C THR A 197 4.53 2.62 7.15
N SER A 198 5.52 1.99 7.78
CA SER A 198 6.78 2.63 8.12
C SER A 198 7.69 2.64 6.88
N TRP A 199 8.16 3.82 6.49
CA TRP A 199 8.96 4.05 5.28
C TRP A 199 10.41 4.27 5.70
N GLN A 200 11.19 3.18 5.74
CA GLN A 200 12.54 3.15 6.29
C GLN A 200 13.60 2.86 5.23
N GLY A 201 13.17 2.37 4.06
CA GLY A 201 14.06 2.13 2.94
C GLY A 201 14.77 3.40 2.47
N VAL A 202 15.91 3.21 1.82
CA VAL A 202 16.71 4.30 1.25
C VAL A 202 15.89 5.09 0.22
N GLY A 203 15.81 6.42 0.41
CA GLY A 203 15.12 7.35 -0.50
C GLY A 203 13.60 7.25 -0.51
N THR A 204 13.01 6.60 0.50
CA THR A 204 11.55 6.37 0.59
C THR A 204 10.75 7.62 0.93
N ASP A 205 11.41 8.68 1.42
CA ASP A 205 10.88 10.03 1.55
C ASP A 205 10.33 10.54 0.21
N ILE A 206 11.13 10.41 -0.85
CA ILE A 206 10.73 10.82 -2.20
C ILE A 206 9.64 9.90 -2.72
N ASP A 207 9.74 8.58 -2.54
CA ASP A 207 8.69 7.69 -3.04
C ASP A 207 7.34 7.92 -2.36
N LYS A 208 7.34 8.15 -1.05
CA LYS A 208 6.14 8.47 -0.29
C LYS A 208 5.56 9.80 -0.76
N ALA A 209 6.39 10.82 -0.98
CA ALA A 209 5.96 12.10 -1.56
C ALA A 209 5.31 11.92 -2.94
N VAL A 210 5.91 11.12 -3.82
CA VAL A 210 5.37 10.88 -5.16
C VAL A 210 4.06 10.09 -5.08
N ALA A 211 3.98 9.07 -4.23
CA ALA A 211 2.76 8.30 -4.02
C ALA A 211 1.62 9.15 -3.41
N LEU A 212 1.96 10.05 -2.47
CA LEU A 212 1.04 11.06 -1.93
C LEU A 212 0.46 11.92 -3.06
N ARG A 213 1.32 12.55 -3.87
CA ARG A 213 0.87 13.35 -5.01
C ARG A 213 -0.07 12.54 -5.91
N GLU A 214 0.32 11.33 -6.30
CA GLU A 214 -0.47 10.51 -7.22
C GLU A 214 -1.87 10.18 -6.70
N VAL A 215 -1.99 9.84 -5.42
CA VAL A 215 -3.29 9.57 -4.78
C VAL A 215 -4.15 10.83 -4.75
N PHE A 216 -3.58 11.99 -4.45
CA PHE A 216 -4.32 13.25 -4.30
C PHE A 216 -4.62 13.94 -5.63
N THR A 217 -3.87 13.65 -6.68
CA THR A 217 -4.11 14.17 -8.03
C THR A 217 -4.92 13.22 -8.91
N ALA A 218 -5.48 12.15 -8.35
CA ALA A 218 -6.32 11.17 -9.06
C ALA A 218 -7.81 11.40 -8.77
N PRO A 219 -8.48 12.36 -9.45
CA PRO A 219 -9.87 12.70 -9.18
C PRO A 219 -10.83 11.51 -9.33
N GLN A 220 -10.50 10.57 -10.21
CA GLN A 220 -11.30 9.37 -10.47
C GLN A 220 -11.49 8.45 -9.25
N LEU A 221 -10.69 8.62 -8.19
CA LEU A 221 -10.84 7.86 -6.95
C LEU A 221 -11.93 8.43 -6.02
N LEU A 222 -12.43 9.63 -6.30
CA LEU A 222 -13.35 10.38 -5.45
C LEU A 222 -14.58 10.96 -6.19
N THR A 223 -14.76 10.65 -7.48
CA THR A 223 -15.81 11.24 -8.32
C THR A 223 -17.22 11.14 -7.72
N ASP A 224 -17.59 9.97 -7.18
CA ASP A 224 -18.91 9.68 -6.60
C ASP A 224 -18.85 9.51 -5.07
N ALA A 225 -17.76 9.97 -4.47
CA ALA A 225 -17.53 9.79 -3.05
C ALA A 225 -18.47 10.69 -2.23
N LEU A 226 -19.36 10.08 -1.45
CA LEU A 226 -20.23 10.80 -0.52
C LEU A 226 -19.38 11.37 0.64
N PRO A 227 -19.43 12.68 0.92
CA PRO A 227 -18.61 13.30 1.98
C PRO A 227 -18.81 12.65 3.35
N ALA A 228 -20.05 12.28 3.70
CA ALA A 228 -20.36 11.59 4.95
C ALA A 228 -19.69 10.20 5.04
N ARG A 229 -19.63 9.46 3.93
CA ARG A 229 -18.98 8.15 3.85
C ARG A 229 -17.46 8.30 3.98
N VAL A 230 -16.85 9.24 3.25
CA VAL A 230 -15.41 9.52 3.35
C VAL A 230 -15.05 9.95 4.77
N SER A 231 -15.82 10.85 5.38
CA SER A 231 -15.63 11.27 6.78
C SER A 231 -15.79 10.10 7.76
N GLY A 232 -16.78 9.24 7.57
CA GLY A 232 -17.00 8.04 8.39
C GLY A 232 -15.85 7.04 8.27
N LEU A 233 -15.32 6.84 7.07
CA LEU A 233 -14.15 6.00 6.83
C LEU A 233 -12.87 6.63 7.43
N LEU A 234 -12.72 7.96 7.39
CA LEU A 234 -11.56 8.66 7.96
C LEU A 234 -11.52 8.50 9.48
N GLY A 235 -12.68 8.52 10.13
CA GLY A 235 -12.77 8.21 11.57
C GLY A 235 -12.39 6.78 11.93
N LYS A 236 -12.44 5.84 10.97
CA LYS A 236 -12.06 4.43 11.15
C LYS A 236 -10.60 4.15 10.82
N ILE A 237 -9.97 4.99 9.99
CA ILE A 237 -8.55 4.87 9.72
C ILE A 237 -7.79 5.35 10.97
N ARG A 238 -7.09 4.42 11.65
CA ARG A 238 -6.12 4.74 12.72
C ARG A 238 -4.84 5.36 12.16
N ILE A 239 -4.94 6.45 11.40
CA ILE A 239 -3.81 7.34 11.12
C ILE A 239 -3.84 8.38 12.23
N ASN A 240 -2.77 8.44 13.03
CA ASN A 240 -2.57 9.54 13.95
C ASN A 240 -2.60 10.84 13.15
N ASP A 241 -3.62 11.65 13.43
CA ASP A 241 -3.88 12.92 12.78
C ASP A 241 -4.09 12.84 11.25
N ALA A 242 -4.97 11.93 10.83
CA ALA A 242 -5.44 11.83 9.44
C ALA A 242 -5.88 13.20 8.87
N ARG A 243 -6.43 14.07 9.72
CA ARG A 243 -6.87 15.42 9.33
C ARG A 243 -5.70 16.32 8.96
N THR A 244 -4.66 16.41 9.80
CA THR A 244 -3.41 17.13 9.45
C THR A 244 -2.72 16.52 8.24
N TYR A 245 -2.77 15.19 8.09
CA TYR A 245 -2.21 14.53 6.91
C TYR A 245 -2.91 14.98 5.61
N LEU A 246 -4.23 15.10 5.63
CA LEU A 246 -5.04 15.58 4.50
C LEU A 246 -4.91 17.08 4.27
N ALA A 247 -4.89 17.88 5.35
CA ALA A 247 -4.91 19.34 5.27
C ALA A 247 -3.53 19.93 4.94
N ASP A 248 -2.47 19.36 5.48
CA ASP A 248 -1.14 19.98 5.46
C ASP A 248 -0.12 19.11 4.71
N VAL A 249 0.02 17.83 5.07
CA VAL A 249 1.12 17.00 4.55
C VAL A 249 0.99 16.77 3.04
N ALA A 250 -0.15 16.25 2.59
CA ALA A 250 -0.31 15.89 1.18
C ALA A 250 -0.32 17.10 0.21
N PRO A 251 -1.02 18.22 0.51
CA PRO A 251 -0.95 19.41 -0.33
C PRO A 251 0.46 20.01 -0.39
N ASN A 252 1.14 20.14 0.76
CA ASN A 252 2.49 20.72 0.80
C ASN A 252 3.51 19.82 0.09
N ALA A 253 3.45 18.50 0.30
CA ALA A 253 4.33 17.56 -0.40
C ALA A 253 4.11 17.61 -1.92
N THR A 254 2.86 17.72 -2.37
CA THR A 254 2.52 17.87 -3.79
C THR A 254 3.09 19.15 -4.37
N GLN A 255 2.90 20.28 -3.68
CA GLN A 255 3.41 21.57 -4.12
C GLN A 255 4.95 21.58 -4.19
N LEU A 256 5.61 21.12 -3.13
CA LEU A 256 7.08 21.05 -3.07
C LEU A 256 7.65 20.15 -4.18
N LEU A 257 7.04 18.99 -4.45
CA LEU A 257 7.45 18.14 -5.56
C LEU A 257 7.31 18.84 -6.91
N ASN A 258 6.21 19.57 -7.13
CA ASN A 258 6.02 20.33 -8.37
C ASN A 258 7.06 21.44 -8.52
N ASP A 259 7.40 22.15 -7.44
CA ASP A 259 8.41 23.22 -7.46
C ASP A 259 9.82 22.68 -7.71
N ILE A 260 10.14 21.51 -7.14
CA ILE A 260 11.40 20.80 -7.40
C ILE A 260 11.46 20.36 -8.86
N GLU A 261 10.44 19.66 -9.35
CA GLU A 261 10.39 19.17 -10.73
C GLU A 261 10.39 20.31 -11.74
N HIS A 262 9.73 21.44 -11.44
CA HIS A 262 9.78 22.64 -12.26
C HIS A 262 11.20 23.20 -12.31
N THR A 263 11.88 23.32 -11.18
CA THR A 263 13.28 23.79 -11.13
C THR A 263 14.20 22.87 -11.94
N LEU A 264 14.06 21.55 -11.78
CA LEU A 264 14.83 20.56 -12.54
C LEU A 264 14.53 20.63 -14.05
N SER A 265 13.28 20.82 -14.44
CA SER A 265 12.88 20.84 -15.86
C SER A 265 13.57 21.93 -16.67
N GLN A 266 13.99 23.02 -16.03
CA GLN A 266 14.68 24.14 -16.69
C GLN A 266 16.15 23.83 -17.00
N THR A 267 16.80 22.98 -16.21
CA THR A 267 18.27 22.82 -16.25
C THR A 267 18.73 21.38 -16.52
N TRP A 268 17.83 20.39 -16.48
CA TRP A 268 18.23 18.98 -16.47
C TRP A 268 19.05 18.53 -17.68
N LYS A 269 18.81 19.07 -18.88
CA LYS A 269 19.55 18.67 -20.09
C LYS A 269 21.01 19.11 -20.02
N ASP A 270 21.23 20.34 -19.58
CA ASP A 270 22.56 20.91 -19.44
C ASP A 270 23.31 20.21 -18.31
N GLU A 271 22.64 19.98 -17.18
CA GLU A 271 23.22 19.23 -16.05
C GLU A 271 23.54 17.78 -16.41
N LEU A 272 22.69 17.10 -17.19
CA LEU A 272 22.97 15.75 -17.63
C LEU A 272 24.25 15.68 -18.48
N ARG A 273 24.45 16.66 -19.36
CA ARG A 273 25.66 16.77 -20.18
C ARG A 273 26.89 17.08 -19.31
N LEU A 274 26.78 18.08 -18.44
CA LEU A 274 27.88 18.49 -17.55
C LEU A 274 28.31 17.35 -16.62
N GLN A 275 27.36 16.66 -15.98
CA GLN A 275 27.66 15.53 -15.11
C GLN A 275 28.26 14.35 -15.89
N GLY A 276 27.84 14.15 -17.15
CA GLY A 276 28.44 13.16 -18.05
C GLY A 276 29.89 13.48 -18.45
N GLU A 277 30.22 14.77 -18.66
CA GLU A 277 31.57 15.24 -19.01
C GLU A 277 32.54 15.18 -17.83
N HIS A 278 32.10 15.58 -16.62
CA HIS A 278 32.94 15.60 -15.43
C HIS A 278 33.09 14.23 -14.77
N GLY A 279 32.11 13.34 -14.98
CA GLY A 279 31.98 12.10 -14.24
C GLY A 279 31.53 12.35 -12.81
N ILE A 280 30.58 11.55 -12.33
CA ILE A 280 30.05 11.67 -10.97
C ILE A 280 30.08 10.33 -10.25
N THR A 281 30.32 10.38 -8.94
CA THR A 281 30.17 9.23 -8.06
C THR A 281 28.79 9.28 -7.43
N HIS A 282 27.96 8.31 -7.78
CA HIS A 282 26.68 8.12 -7.16
C HIS A 282 26.84 7.36 -5.86
N LYS A 283 26.19 7.82 -4.80
CA LYS A 283 26.10 7.17 -3.50
C LYS A 283 24.74 6.48 -3.34
N VAL A 284 24.70 5.49 -2.45
CA VAL A 284 23.43 4.87 -2.04
C VAL A 284 22.51 5.96 -1.48
N GLY A 285 21.29 6.03 -2.01
CA GLY A 285 20.30 7.04 -1.64
C GLY A 285 20.33 8.33 -2.46
N ASP A 286 21.22 8.43 -3.45
CA ASP A 286 21.19 9.57 -4.33
C ASP A 286 19.86 9.67 -5.10
N LEU A 287 19.34 10.89 -5.12
CA LEU A 287 18.13 11.23 -5.85
C LEU A 287 18.48 11.42 -7.32
N LEU A 288 17.76 10.70 -8.18
CA LEU A 288 17.94 10.73 -9.62
C LEU A 288 16.64 11.19 -10.26
N TRP A 289 16.72 12.01 -11.30
CA TRP A 289 15.53 12.50 -11.99
C TRP A 289 15.73 12.61 -13.50
N ARG A 290 14.65 12.41 -14.25
CA ARG A 290 14.62 12.65 -15.69
C ARG A 290 13.22 13.03 -16.13
N GLU A 291 13.15 14.04 -16.99
CA GLU A 291 11.92 14.47 -17.64
C GLU A 291 11.19 13.28 -18.29
N LYS A 292 9.87 13.20 -18.10
CA LYS A 292 8.97 12.15 -18.63
C LYS A 292 9.22 10.73 -18.11
N VAL A 293 10.25 10.49 -17.29
CA VAL A 293 10.46 9.20 -16.63
C VAL A 293 10.11 9.29 -15.15
N GLY A 294 10.57 10.36 -14.50
CA GLY A 294 10.32 10.67 -13.09
C GLY A 294 11.54 10.43 -12.21
N TRP A 295 11.26 10.22 -10.92
CA TRP A 295 12.23 9.98 -9.87
C TRP A 295 12.75 8.54 -9.86
N ALA A 296 14.02 8.39 -9.53
CA ALA A 296 14.65 7.13 -9.18
C ALA A 296 15.62 7.32 -8.01
N ILE A 297 15.88 6.26 -7.26
CA ILE A 297 16.81 6.26 -6.12
C ILE A 297 18.00 5.37 -6.45
N CYS A 298 19.21 5.85 -6.26
CA CYS A 298 20.41 5.04 -6.40
C CYS A 298 20.50 4.00 -5.28
N LEU A 299 20.68 2.72 -5.61
CA LEU A 299 20.71 1.62 -4.64
C LEU A 299 22.12 1.08 -4.36
N LEU A 300 23.09 1.41 -5.21
CA LEU A 300 24.46 0.95 -5.09
C LEU A 300 25.41 2.09 -5.43
N GLU A 301 26.43 2.26 -4.60
CA GLU A 301 27.49 3.22 -4.87
C GLU A 301 28.23 2.84 -6.16
N CYS A 302 28.43 3.80 -7.05
CA CYS A 302 29.09 3.59 -8.32
C CYS A 302 29.73 4.89 -8.81
N THR A 303 31.02 4.85 -9.12
CA THR A 303 31.73 5.94 -9.79
C THR A 303 31.47 5.82 -11.29
N THR A 304 30.51 6.59 -11.79
CA THR A 304 30.14 6.48 -13.19
C THR A 304 31.16 7.12 -14.10
N LYS A 305 31.86 6.29 -14.87
CA LYS A 305 32.39 6.67 -16.18
C LYS A 305 31.35 6.33 -17.24
N THR A 306 31.37 7.04 -18.37
CA THR A 306 30.46 6.84 -19.50
C THR A 306 30.35 5.35 -19.87
N GLY A 307 29.13 4.81 -19.92
CA GLY A 307 28.87 3.40 -20.29
C GLY A 307 28.74 2.39 -19.15
N GLN A 308 28.91 2.78 -17.88
CA GLN A 308 28.64 1.89 -16.75
C GLN A 308 27.17 1.86 -16.35
N SER A 309 26.74 0.75 -15.74
CA SER A 309 25.37 0.55 -15.28
C SER A 309 25.18 0.97 -13.82
N LEU A 310 24.06 1.61 -13.54
CA LEU A 310 23.59 2.02 -12.21
C LEU A 310 22.43 1.15 -11.78
N LYS A 311 22.48 0.62 -10.55
CA LYS A 311 21.33 -0.05 -9.94
C LYS A 311 20.47 1.00 -9.24
N VAL A 312 19.22 1.12 -9.68
CA VAL A 312 18.29 2.14 -9.19
C VAL A 312 16.94 1.53 -8.83
N ARG A 313 16.23 2.14 -7.88
CA ARG A 313 14.80 1.90 -7.67
C ARG A 313 14.02 2.89 -8.49
N LEU A 314 13.33 2.42 -9.52
CA LEU A 314 12.49 3.22 -10.40
C LEU A 314 11.05 2.71 -10.31
N ARG A 315 10.13 3.57 -9.87
CA ARG A 315 8.72 3.23 -9.70
C ARG A 315 8.56 1.98 -8.83
N GLY A 316 9.15 1.99 -7.63
CA GLY A 316 9.06 0.88 -6.68
C GLY A 316 9.79 -0.41 -7.07
N VAL A 317 10.39 -0.49 -8.26
CA VAL A 317 11.06 -1.71 -8.75
C VAL A 317 12.54 -1.45 -8.98
N GLU A 318 13.37 -2.42 -8.59
CA GLU A 318 14.80 -2.38 -8.89
C GLU A 318 15.05 -2.55 -10.39
N LYS A 319 15.85 -1.66 -10.96
CA LYS A 319 16.25 -1.67 -12.36
C LYS A 319 17.72 -1.34 -12.51
N VAL A 320 18.28 -1.78 -13.62
CA VAL A 320 19.61 -1.40 -14.06
C VAL A 320 19.46 -0.40 -15.19
N VAL A 321 20.08 0.76 -15.07
CA VAL A 321 20.05 1.83 -16.07
C VAL A 321 21.47 2.25 -16.44
N MET A 322 21.65 2.79 -17.64
CA MET A 322 22.98 3.29 -18.05
C MET A 322 23.30 4.61 -17.33
N SER A 323 24.57 4.83 -17.05
CA SER A 323 25.10 6.15 -16.68
C SER A 323 24.71 7.19 -17.73
N GLY A 324 24.38 8.39 -17.29
CA GLY A 324 23.85 9.46 -18.14
C GLY A 324 22.39 9.28 -18.56
N TYR A 325 21.67 8.28 -18.01
CA TYR A 325 20.22 8.18 -18.22
C TYR A 325 19.44 9.16 -17.33
N TYR A 326 19.91 9.41 -16.11
CA TYR A 326 19.33 10.34 -15.13
C TYR A 326 20.33 11.44 -14.77
N VAL A 327 19.83 12.62 -14.42
CA VAL A 327 20.62 13.62 -13.71
C VAL A 327 20.68 13.27 -12.23
N SER A 328 21.85 13.41 -11.60
CA SER A 328 21.98 13.33 -10.14
C SER A 328 21.47 14.63 -9.53
N VAL A 329 20.30 14.53 -8.90
CA VAL A 329 19.68 15.64 -8.17
C VAL A 329 20.41 15.90 -6.87
N SER A 330 20.95 14.87 -6.21
CA SER A 330 21.81 15.04 -5.03
C SER A 330 23.04 15.91 -5.33
N GLU A 331 23.72 15.62 -6.44
CA GLU A 331 24.90 16.38 -6.85
C GLU A 331 24.55 17.81 -7.23
N LEU A 332 23.43 18.00 -7.95
CA LEU A 332 22.94 19.33 -8.28
C LEU A 332 22.55 20.13 -7.03
N ALA A 333 21.85 19.51 -6.09
CA ALA A 333 21.43 20.14 -4.85
C ALA A 333 22.62 20.54 -3.97
N SER A 334 23.77 19.85 -4.06
CA SER A 334 24.98 20.27 -3.34
C SER A 334 25.52 21.63 -3.81
N ARG A 335 25.18 22.04 -5.03
CA ARG A 335 25.63 23.27 -5.69
C ARG A 335 24.53 24.33 -5.82
N ASP A 336 23.26 23.91 -5.85
CA ASP A 336 22.08 24.78 -5.93
C ASP A 336 21.36 24.85 -4.57
N ALA A 337 21.56 25.96 -3.85
CA ALA A 337 20.96 26.20 -2.54
C ALA A 337 19.43 26.24 -2.56
N LYS A 338 18.80 26.69 -3.67
CA LYS A 338 17.34 26.72 -3.79
C LYS A 338 16.80 25.30 -3.86
N LEU A 339 17.42 24.46 -4.70
CA LEU A 339 17.04 23.06 -4.84
C LEU A 339 17.26 22.27 -3.54
N ALA A 340 18.39 22.48 -2.86
CA ALA A 340 18.68 21.88 -1.56
C ALA A 340 17.60 22.21 -0.52
N ARG A 341 17.21 23.49 -0.45
CA ARG A 341 16.17 23.95 0.48
C ARG A 341 14.82 23.28 0.19
N LEU A 342 14.40 23.21 -1.07
CA LEU A 342 13.13 22.57 -1.44
C LEU A 342 13.12 21.08 -1.08
N ILE A 343 14.20 20.35 -1.36
CA ILE A 343 14.33 18.93 -1.00
C ILE A 343 14.32 18.76 0.53
N GLY A 344 15.01 19.64 1.26
CA GLY A 344 14.98 19.64 2.73
C GLY A 344 13.58 19.87 3.30
N GLN A 345 12.83 20.83 2.74
CA GLN A 345 11.44 21.10 3.13
C GLN A 345 10.52 19.93 2.82
N LEU A 346 10.71 19.27 1.67
CA LEU A 346 9.92 18.08 1.32
C LEU A 346 10.14 16.96 2.34
N ARG A 347 11.40 16.70 2.70
CA ARG A 347 11.79 15.70 3.71
C ARG A 347 11.21 15.98 5.09
N SER A 348 11.18 17.24 5.52
CA SER A 348 10.56 17.61 6.80
C SER A 348 9.02 17.50 6.77
N THR A 349 8.42 17.65 5.59
CA THR A 349 6.96 17.60 5.41
C THR A 349 6.43 16.17 5.40
N VAL A 350 7.20 15.22 4.86
CA VAL A 350 6.77 13.83 4.66
C VAL A 350 7.26 12.95 5.81
N PRO A 351 6.43 12.65 6.82
CA PRO A 351 6.85 11.84 7.96
C PRO A 351 7.13 10.40 7.51
N LEU A 352 8.32 9.90 7.84
CA LEU A 352 8.76 8.53 7.51
C LEU A 352 8.23 7.47 8.51
N SER A 353 7.81 7.91 9.69
CA SER A 353 7.21 7.05 10.72
C SER A 353 6.23 7.88 11.54
N TYR A 354 5.04 7.34 11.82
CA TYR A 354 4.21 7.81 12.93
C TYR A 354 4.51 6.88 14.10
N SER A 355 5.15 7.40 15.15
CA SER A 355 5.38 6.61 16.36
C SER A 355 4.06 6.40 17.13
N GLU A 356 3.86 5.20 17.69
CA GLU A 356 2.78 4.89 18.63
C GLU A 356 3.03 5.49 20.04
N HIS A 357 3.99 6.39 20.20
CA HIS A 357 4.37 6.95 21.50
C HIS A 357 3.56 8.20 21.85
N PHE A 358 2.25 8.03 22.08
CA PHE A 358 1.44 9.00 22.85
C PHE A 358 0.39 8.33 23.77
N PHE A 359 0.58 7.06 24.12
CA PHE A 359 -0.17 6.41 25.20
C PHE A 359 0.69 6.29 26.47
N ASN A 360 0.86 7.41 27.17
CA ASN A 360 1.05 7.46 28.62
C ASN A 360 1.06 8.92 29.09
N LEU A 361 -0.10 9.56 29.03
CA LEU A 361 -0.42 10.63 29.97
C LEU A 361 -1.58 10.12 30.82
N ASN A 362 -1.22 9.45 31.92
CA ASN A 362 -2.07 9.47 33.09
C ASN A 362 -2.43 10.93 33.36
N PRO A 363 -3.71 11.32 33.42
CA PRO A 363 -4.05 12.63 33.94
C PRO A 363 -3.51 12.72 35.38
N PRO A 364 -2.87 13.82 35.78
CA PRO A 364 -2.51 14.00 37.19
C PRO A 364 -3.81 13.93 37.99
N ALA A 365 -3.83 13.05 38.98
CA ALA A 365 -4.89 12.99 39.97
C ALA A 365 -5.10 14.41 40.52
N LEU A 366 -6.31 14.93 40.38
CA LEU A 366 -6.75 16.10 41.12
C LEU A 366 -6.60 15.76 42.60
N ALA A 367 -5.58 16.36 43.23
CA ALA A 367 -5.50 16.40 44.68
C ALA A 367 -6.69 17.22 45.15
N GLU A 368 -7.70 16.54 45.70
CA GLU A 368 -8.72 17.18 46.53
C GLU A 368 -8.02 17.66 47.81
N ASP A 369 -7.66 18.94 47.84
CA ASP A 369 -7.36 19.66 49.07
C ASP A 369 -8.66 19.79 49.88
N VAL A 370 -8.90 18.83 50.76
CA VAL A 370 -9.86 18.96 51.85
C VAL A 370 -9.08 19.39 53.10
N HIS A 371 -9.09 20.69 53.40
CA HIS A 371 -8.79 21.17 54.74
C HIS A 371 -10.08 21.25 55.57
N PRO A 372 -10.08 20.73 56.81
CA PRO A 372 -11.25 20.72 57.67
C PRO A 372 -11.44 22.06 58.38
N ILE A 373 -12.70 22.42 58.65
CA ILE A 373 -13.11 23.24 59.79
C ILE A 373 -13.55 22.28 60.89
#